data_AF-A0A9P6ZES4-F1
#
_entry.id   AF-A0A9P6ZES4-F1
#
_cell.length_a   1.000
_cell.length_b   1.000
_cell.length_c   1.000
_cell.angle_alpha   90.00
_cell.angle_beta   90.00
_cell.angle_gamma   90.00
#
_symmetry.space_group_name_H-M   'P 1'
#
loop_
_entity.id
_entity.type
_entity.pdbx_description
1 polymer ?
#
loop_
_entity_poly.entity_id
_entity_poly.type
_entity_poly.pdbx_seq_one_letter_code
_entity_poly.pdbx_strand_id
1 'polypeptide(L)'
;LIEQIYSLPRACKPQHLIYDLNCNALREVRSRNIQFFDGMGMCVDAFHHKTKHKANDTLCREHCDMRAYPELLHDDGKFYFNSSIAEQTNVWFGAFHNICREMTPVRYDFFLDEMIIRRNRVTLATLHAKGKKLYHPLVHNSV
;
A
#
# COMPACT_ATOMS: atom_id res chain seq x y z
N LEU A 1 -3.50 -16.53 -6.93
CA LEU A 1 -4.29 -15.29 -7.06
C LEU A 1 -3.43 -14.10 -7.53
N ILE A 2 -2.43 -13.63 -6.77
CA ILE A 2 -1.62 -12.44 -7.18
C ILE A 2 -0.96 -12.63 -8.55
N GLU A 3 -0.27 -13.76 -8.76
CA GLU A 3 0.34 -14.11 -10.05
C GLU A 3 -0.68 -14.11 -11.20
N GLN A 4 -1.88 -14.64 -10.96
CA GLN A 4 -2.96 -14.70 -11.96
C GLN A 4 -3.53 -13.31 -12.30
N ILE A 5 -3.59 -12.39 -11.33
CA ILE A 5 -4.05 -11.01 -11.57
C ILE A 5 -3.05 -10.30 -12.49
N TYR A 6 -1.75 -10.47 -12.23
CA TYR A 6 -0.70 -9.82 -13.00
C TYR A 6 -0.30 -10.56 -14.28
N SER A 7 -0.91 -11.72 -14.56
CA SER A 7 -0.81 -12.38 -15.88
C SER A 7 -1.86 -11.88 -16.88
N LEU A 8 -2.78 -10.99 -16.48
CA LEU A 8 -3.81 -10.44 -17.36
C LEU A 8 -3.23 -9.44 -18.38
N PRO A 9 -3.81 -9.31 -19.59
CA PRO A 9 -3.36 -8.33 -20.57
C PRO A 9 -3.39 -6.90 -20.00
N ARG A 10 -2.27 -6.18 -20.17
CA ARG A 10 -2.01 -4.81 -19.66
C ARG A 10 -1.79 -4.70 -18.15
N ALA A 11 -1.81 -5.80 -17.40
CA ALA A 11 -1.39 -5.76 -16.01
C ALA A 11 0.14 -5.66 -15.94
N CYS A 12 0.65 -4.80 -15.04
CA CYS A 12 2.07 -4.65 -14.79
C CYS A 12 2.41 -5.26 -13.44
N LYS A 13 3.33 -6.22 -13.41
CA LYS A 13 3.86 -6.79 -12.15
C LYS A 13 4.43 -5.66 -11.29
N PRO A 14 4.03 -5.54 -10.01
CA PRO A 14 4.53 -4.49 -9.15
C PRO A 14 5.99 -4.75 -8.76
N GLN A 15 6.74 -3.68 -8.50
CA GLN A 15 8.08 -3.78 -7.92
C GLN A 15 8.02 -4.08 -6.43
N HIS A 16 6.94 -3.65 -5.76
CA HIS A 16 6.73 -3.80 -4.32
C HIS A 16 5.34 -4.34 -4.02
N LEU A 17 5.27 -5.33 -3.14
CA LEU A 17 4.05 -5.77 -2.48
C LEU A 17 4.15 -5.40 -1.01
N ILE A 18 3.18 -4.62 -0.51
CA ILE A 18 3.18 -4.11 0.88
C ILE A 18 1.80 -4.35 1.50
N TYR A 19 1.74 -5.11 2.59
CA TYR A 19 0.57 -5.25 3.45
C TYR A 19 0.95 -5.87 4.80
N ASP A 20 0.08 -5.80 5.82
CA ASP A 20 0.38 -6.22 7.19
C ASP A 20 1.03 -7.60 7.29
N LEU A 21 0.45 -8.63 6.70
CA LEU A 21 0.93 -10.01 6.86
C LEU A 21 1.86 -10.47 5.73
N ASN A 22 2.57 -9.55 5.09
CA ASN A 22 3.42 -9.89 3.94
C ASN A 22 4.60 -10.79 4.31
N CYS A 23 5.07 -10.77 5.56
CA CYS A 23 6.07 -11.71 6.05
C CYS A 23 5.60 -13.18 5.94
N ASN A 24 4.30 -13.44 6.09
CA ASN A 24 3.74 -14.78 5.92
C ASN A 24 3.70 -15.17 4.44
N ALA A 25 3.37 -14.24 3.54
CA ALA A 25 3.47 -14.49 2.10
C ALA A 25 4.92 -14.71 1.66
N LEU A 26 5.87 -13.91 2.15
CA LEU A 26 7.29 -14.11 1.84
C LEU A 26 7.77 -15.49 2.31
N ARG A 27 7.33 -15.95 3.49
CA ARG A 27 7.63 -17.29 3.99
C ARG A 27 7.11 -18.38 3.04
N GLU A 28 5.88 -18.25 2.56
CA GLU A 28 5.26 -19.19 1.61
C GLU A 28 5.94 -19.14 0.22
N VAL A 29 6.26 -17.95 -0.28
CA VAL A 29 6.98 -17.76 -1.55
C VAL A 29 8.33 -18.46 -1.50
N ARG A 30 9.08 -18.29 -0.41
CA ARG A 30 10.38 -18.93 -0.22
C ARG A 30 10.27 -20.44 -0.03
N SER A 31 9.31 -20.92 0.78
CA SER A 31 9.14 -22.36 1.04
C SER A 31 8.80 -23.14 -0.25
N ARG A 32 8.09 -22.49 -1.18
CA ARG A 32 7.66 -23.08 -2.45
C ARG A 32 8.48 -22.65 -3.65
N ASN A 33 9.51 -21.82 -3.44
CA ASN A 33 10.39 -21.29 -4.48
C ASN A 33 9.63 -20.64 -5.67
N ILE A 34 8.64 -19.80 -5.38
CA ILE A 34 7.75 -19.22 -6.39
C ILE A 34 8.46 -18.09 -7.16
N GLN A 35 8.95 -18.40 -8.36
CA GLN A 35 9.75 -17.50 -9.20
C GLN A 35 9.02 -16.21 -9.63
N PHE A 36 7.68 -16.22 -9.65
CA PHE A 36 6.90 -15.02 -9.99
C PHE A 36 7.25 -13.82 -9.11
N PHE A 37 7.67 -14.02 -7.86
CA PHE A 37 8.00 -12.95 -6.91
C PHE A 37 9.47 -12.52 -6.96
N ASP A 38 10.29 -13.11 -7.82
CA ASP A 38 11.70 -12.74 -7.93
C ASP A 38 11.85 -11.27 -8.32
N GLY A 39 12.76 -10.58 -7.61
CA GLY A 39 12.99 -9.14 -7.74
C GLY A 39 11.89 -8.24 -7.19
N MET A 40 10.83 -8.79 -6.58
CA MET A 40 9.78 -7.99 -5.93
C MET A 40 10.13 -7.73 -4.46
N GLY A 41 10.10 -6.48 -4.04
CA GLY A 41 10.20 -6.12 -2.63
C GLY A 41 8.95 -6.56 -1.87
N MET A 42 9.11 -7.42 -0.87
CA MET A 42 8.00 -7.95 -0.07
C MET A 42 8.06 -7.42 1.37
N CYS A 43 7.67 -6.16 1.53
CA CYS A 43 7.70 -5.48 2.82
C CYS A 43 6.38 -5.61 3.59
N VAL A 44 6.47 -5.51 4.92
CA VAL A 44 5.31 -5.20 5.77
C VAL A 44 5.20 -3.68 5.93
N ASP A 45 4.07 -3.17 6.40
CA ASP A 45 3.97 -1.74 6.69
C ASP A 45 4.89 -1.33 7.87
N ALA A 46 5.28 -0.05 7.90
CA ALA A 46 6.22 0.46 8.90
C ALA A 46 5.76 0.26 10.36
N PHE A 47 4.44 0.31 10.61
CA PHE A 47 3.88 0.13 11.94
C PHE A 47 3.94 -1.35 12.34
N HIS A 48 3.59 -2.25 11.43
CA HIS A 48 3.70 -3.69 11.63
C HIS A 48 5.15 -4.12 11.91
N HIS A 49 6.10 -3.66 11.09
CA HIS A 49 7.53 -3.92 11.33
C HIS A 49 7.98 -3.47 12.72
N LYS A 50 7.50 -2.31 13.18
CA LYS A 50 7.89 -1.72 14.47
C LYS A 50 7.22 -2.38 15.68
N THR A 51 5.96 -2.80 15.57
CA THR A 51 5.11 -3.04 16.75
C THR A 51 4.44 -4.40 16.84
N LYS A 52 4.19 -5.08 15.71
CA LYS A 52 3.31 -6.26 15.69
C LYS A 52 4.06 -7.60 15.74
N HIS A 53 5.39 -7.62 15.61
CA HIS A 53 6.14 -8.88 15.64
C HIS A 53 6.61 -9.29 17.02
N LYS A 54 6.62 -10.62 17.21
CA LYS A 54 7.40 -11.25 18.25
C LYS A 54 8.89 -11.08 17.92
N ALA A 55 9.71 -10.85 18.94
CA ALA A 55 11.16 -10.68 18.77
C ALA A 55 11.86 -11.86 18.08
N ASN A 56 11.21 -13.02 18.00
CA ASN A 56 11.74 -14.23 17.38
C ASN A 56 11.37 -14.39 15.89
N ASP A 57 10.57 -13.50 15.29
CA ASP A 57 10.27 -13.56 13.84
C ASP A 57 11.40 -12.90 13.04
N THR A 58 12.52 -13.63 12.93
CA THR A 58 13.74 -13.16 12.24
C THR A 58 13.49 -12.86 10.77
N LEU A 59 12.65 -13.66 10.10
CA LEU A 59 12.34 -13.49 8.68
C LEU A 59 11.75 -12.11 8.41
N CYS A 60 10.76 -11.68 9.21
CA CYS A 60 10.18 -10.36 9.00
C CYS A 60 11.20 -9.25 9.25
N ARG A 61 11.90 -9.33 10.39
CA ARG A 61 12.88 -8.32 10.81
C ARG A 61 13.98 -8.10 9.77
N GLU A 62 14.41 -9.18 9.13
CA GLU A 62 15.58 -9.16 8.24
C GLU A 62 15.20 -8.94 6.76
N HIS A 63 13.96 -9.21 6.36
CA HIS A 63 13.59 -9.23 4.94
C HIS A 63 12.34 -8.41 4.58
N CYS A 64 11.61 -7.87 5.56
CA CYS A 64 10.37 -7.16 5.31
C CYS A 64 10.39 -5.68 5.74
N ASP A 65 11.55 -5.11 6.08
CA ASP A 65 11.68 -3.68 6.37
C ASP A 65 11.67 -2.86 5.07
N MET A 66 10.72 -1.93 4.94
CA MET A 66 10.69 -0.97 3.83
C MET A 66 11.96 -0.11 3.76
N ARG A 67 12.68 0.08 4.87
CA ARG A 67 13.96 0.81 4.88
C ARG A 67 15.08 0.13 4.09
N ALA A 68 14.92 -1.16 3.76
CA ALA A 68 15.87 -1.87 2.92
C ALA A 68 15.81 -1.43 1.44
N TYR A 69 14.84 -0.59 1.07
CA TYR A 69 14.55 -0.19 -0.30
C TYR A 69 14.67 1.33 -0.45
N PRO A 70 15.82 1.84 -0.96
CA PRO A 70 16.08 3.27 -1.06
C PRO A 70 15.02 4.05 -1.85
N GLU A 71 14.41 3.43 -2.85
CA GLU A 71 13.33 4.01 -3.66
C GLU A 71 12.02 4.24 -2.88
N LEU A 72 11.88 3.64 -1.70
CA LEU A 72 10.76 3.88 -0.77
C LEU A 72 11.08 4.99 0.25
N LEU A 73 12.26 5.59 0.17
CA LEU A 73 12.75 6.62 1.08
C LEU A 73 12.99 7.94 0.33
N HIS A 74 12.78 9.04 1.04
CA HIS A 74 13.32 10.34 0.67
C HIS A 74 14.81 10.42 0.99
N ASP A 75 15.49 11.43 0.44
CA ASP A 75 16.91 11.71 0.71
C ASP A 75 17.23 11.89 2.21
N ASP A 76 16.25 12.31 3.01
CA ASP A 76 16.36 12.47 4.47
C ASP A 76 16.11 11.17 5.26
N GLY A 77 15.91 10.05 4.57
CA GLY A 77 15.65 8.74 5.15
C GLY A 77 14.23 8.54 5.67
N LYS A 78 13.31 9.50 5.48
CA LYS A 78 11.88 9.30 5.78
C LYS A 78 11.22 8.49 4.68
N PHE A 79 10.15 7.77 5.03
CA PHE A 79 9.37 7.04 4.04
C PHE A 79 8.71 8.00 3.04
N TYR A 80 9.02 7.80 1.76
CA TYR A 80 8.32 8.44 0.65
C TYR A 80 6.87 7.93 0.57
N PHE A 81 6.71 6.61 0.70
CA PHE A 81 5.41 5.96 0.68
C PHE A 81 4.87 5.73 2.08
N ASN A 82 3.68 6.25 2.38
CA ASN A 82 3.01 6.05 3.67
C ASN A 82 2.10 4.82 3.64
N SER A 83 2.68 3.65 3.92
CA SER A 83 1.97 2.36 3.94
C SER A 83 0.80 2.33 4.93
N SER A 84 0.90 3.01 6.07
CA SER A 84 -0.17 3.04 7.08
C SER A 84 -1.39 3.88 6.64
N ILE A 85 -1.17 4.93 5.83
CA ILE A 85 -2.28 5.66 5.20
C ILE A 85 -2.92 4.81 4.10
N ALA A 86 -2.11 4.08 3.32
CA ALA A 86 -2.61 3.17 2.31
C ALA A 86 -3.49 2.06 2.94
N GLU A 87 -3.06 1.47 4.06
CA GLU A 87 -3.84 0.48 4.81
C GLU A 87 -5.18 1.05 5.29
N GLN A 88 -5.19 2.21 5.96
CA GLN A 88 -6.43 2.87 6.40
C GLN A 88 -7.35 3.22 5.22
N THR A 89 -6.76 3.54 4.06
CA THR A 89 -7.51 3.79 2.84
C THR A 89 -8.15 2.51 2.30
N ASN A 90 -7.42 1.40 2.33
CA ASN A 90 -7.93 0.08 1.96
C ASN A 90 -9.04 -0.40 2.88
N VAL A 91 -8.97 -0.13 4.19
CA VAL A 91 -10.06 -0.43 5.13
C VAL A 91 -11.34 0.30 4.72
N TRP A 92 -11.23 1.58 4.34
CA TRP A 92 -12.38 2.34 3.84
C TRP A 92 -12.89 1.79 2.49
N PHE A 93 -12.00 1.43 1.57
CA PHE A 93 -12.41 0.78 0.32
C PHE A 93 -13.12 -0.56 0.56
N GLY A 94 -12.72 -1.30 1.59
CA GLY A 94 -13.34 -2.56 1.98
C GLY A 94 -14.84 -2.45 2.25
N ALA A 95 -15.33 -1.28 2.68
CA ALA A 95 -16.76 -1.03 2.89
C ALA A 95 -17.58 -1.12 1.59
N PHE A 96 -16.96 -0.92 0.42
CA PHE A 96 -17.62 -0.99 -0.89
C PHE A 96 -17.42 -2.33 -1.59
N HIS A 97 -16.64 -3.25 -1.02
CA HIS A 97 -16.21 -4.48 -1.70
C HIS A 97 -17.39 -5.28 -2.28
N ASN A 98 -18.48 -5.44 -1.51
CA ASN A 98 -19.66 -6.18 -1.95
C ASN A 98 -20.36 -5.55 -3.16
N ILE A 99 -20.37 -4.22 -3.25
CA ILE A 99 -21.00 -3.49 -4.35
C ILE A 99 -20.09 -3.52 -5.59
N CYS A 100 -18.79 -3.40 -5.38
CA CYS A 100 -17.79 -3.38 -6.45
C CYS A 100 -17.54 -4.76 -7.07
N ARG A 101 -17.81 -5.85 -6.36
CA ARG A 101 -17.45 -7.23 -6.76
C ARG A 101 -17.97 -7.62 -8.16
N GLU A 102 -19.18 -7.23 -8.49
CA GLU A 102 -19.84 -7.59 -9.75
C GLU A 102 -19.80 -6.47 -10.80
N MET A 103 -19.04 -5.39 -10.53
CA MET A 103 -18.91 -4.28 -11.47
C MET A 103 -17.97 -4.65 -12.62
N THR A 104 -18.32 -4.17 -13.82
CA THR A 104 -17.35 -4.13 -14.92
C THR A 104 -16.24 -3.12 -14.59
N PRO A 105 -15.04 -3.25 -15.16
CA PRO A 105 -13.93 -2.33 -14.87
C PRO A 105 -14.31 -0.85 -15.03
N VAL A 106 -15.04 -0.50 -16.10
CA VAL A 106 -15.51 0.88 -16.34
C VAL A 106 -16.42 1.40 -15.22
N ARG A 107 -17.31 0.56 -14.70
CA ARG A 107 -18.21 0.94 -13.59
C ARG A 107 -17.45 1.01 -12.26
N TYR A 108 -16.51 0.10 -12.06
CA TYR A 108 -15.64 0.07 -10.90
C TYR A 108 -14.83 1.37 -10.79
N ASP A 109 -14.16 1.76 -11.88
CA ASP A 109 -13.34 2.97 -11.95
C ASP A 109 -14.19 4.22 -11.69
N PHE A 110 -15.31 4.38 -12.43
CA PHE A 110 -16.23 5.50 -12.23
C PHE A 110 -16.76 5.59 -10.79
N PHE A 111 -17.16 4.46 -10.22
CA PHE A 111 -17.69 4.42 -8.85
C PHE A 111 -16.62 4.83 -7.83
N LEU A 112 -15.42 4.27 -7.92
CA LEU A 112 -14.34 4.59 -6.99
C LEU A 112 -13.88 6.05 -7.12
N ASP A 113 -13.76 6.57 -8.34
CA ASP A 113 -13.40 7.97 -8.57
C ASP A 113 -14.38 8.93 -7.85
N GLU A 114 -15.68 8.70 -8.03
CA GLU A 114 -16.71 9.52 -7.39
C GLU A 114 -16.68 9.38 -5.85
N MET A 115 -16.51 8.15 -5.34
CA MET A 115 -16.45 7.92 -3.90
C MET A 115 -15.20 8.56 -3.27
N ILE A 116 -14.06 8.53 -3.95
CA ILE A 116 -12.82 9.19 -3.51
C ILE A 116 -13.02 10.71 -3.47
N ILE A 117 -13.60 11.30 -4.52
CA ILE A 117 -13.90 12.74 -4.56
C ILE A 117 -14.82 13.14 -3.39
N ARG A 118 -15.87 12.36 -3.13
CA ARG A 118 -16.78 12.60 -2.01
C ARG A 118 -16.07 12.51 -0.66
N ARG A 119 -15.27 11.47 -0.45
CA ARG A 119 -14.48 11.31 0.77
C ARG A 119 -13.56 12.51 0.99
N ASN A 120 -12.85 12.92 -0.06
CA ASN A 120 -11.94 14.07 0.00
C ASN A 120 -12.70 15.33 0.44
N ARG A 121 -13.87 15.63 -0.14
CA ARG A 121 -14.70 16.78 0.28
C ARG A 121 -15.07 16.74 1.76
N VAL A 122 -15.51 15.57 2.26
CA VAL A 122 -15.88 15.40 3.68
C VAL A 122 -14.66 15.53 4.59
N THR A 123 -13.52 14.93 4.21
CA THR A 123 -12.27 15.03 4.94
C THR A 123 -11.79 16.48 5.02
N LEU A 124 -11.83 17.22 3.89
CA LEU A 124 -11.46 18.64 3.84
C LEU A 124 -12.34 19.49 4.77
N ALA A 125 -13.66 19.34 4.68
CA ALA A 125 -14.59 20.06 5.55
C ALA A 125 -14.33 19.77 7.04
N THR A 126 -14.09 18.50 7.37
CA THR A 126 -13.77 18.06 8.74
C THR A 126 -12.47 18.66 9.27
N LEU A 127 -11.42 18.70 8.43
CA LEU A 127 -10.14 19.29 8.78
C LEU A 127 -10.26 20.81 9.00
N HIS A 128 -11.01 21.49 8.13
CA HIS A 128 -11.30 22.92 8.26
C HIS A 128 -12.02 23.23 9.57
N ALA A 129 -13.07 22.47 9.91
CA ALA A 129 -13.81 22.65 11.17
C ALA A 129 -12.92 22.43 12.41
N LYS A 130 -11.86 21.61 12.29
CA LYS A 130 -10.87 21.36 13.35
C LYS A 130 -9.70 22.35 13.34
N GLY A 131 -9.72 23.36 12.48
CA GLY A 131 -8.63 24.35 12.33
C GLY A 131 -7.31 23.75 11.81
N LYS A 132 -7.36 22.58 11.16
CA LYS A 132 -6.17 21.93 10.59
C LYS A 132 -5.93 22.44 9.18
N LYS A 133 -4.69 22.84 8.87
CA LYS A 133 -4.25 23.16 7.50
C LYS A 133 -3.84 21.89 6.78
N LEU A 134 -4.15 21.80 5.49
CA LEU A 134 -3.67 20.72 4.63
C LEU A 134 -2.15 20.79 4.52
N TYR A 135 -1.49 19.64 4.65
CA TYR A 135 -0.12 19.51 4.19
C TYR A 135 -0.17 19.37 2.66
N HIS A 136 0.16 20.44 1.95
CA HIS A 136 0.61 20.32 0.57
C HIS A 136 2.09 19.93 0.64
N PRO A 137 2.52 18.81 0.04
CA PRO A 137 3.94 18.62 -0.21
C PRO A 137 4.41 19.84 -1.00
N LEU A 138 5.48 20.49 -0.53
CA LEU A 138 6.12 21.53 -1.32
C LEU A 138 6.50 20.88 -2.64
N VAL A 139 5.87 21.31 -3.74
CA VAL A 139 6.40 21.03 -5.06
C VAL A 139 7.76 21.72 -5.07
N HIS A 140 8.84 20.94 -4.95
CA HIS A 140 10.16 21.46 -5.21
C HIS A 140 10.13 21.94 -6.66
N ASN A 141 10.05 23.26 -6.86
CA ASN A 141 10.34 23.86 -8.14
C ASN A 141 11.82 23.54 -8.39
N SER A 142 12.08 22.54 -9.23
CA SER A 142 13.39 22.31 -9.80
C SER A 142 13.78 23.59 -10.54
N VAL A 143 14.82 24.26 -10.03
CA VAL A 143 15.55 25.32 -10.72
C VAL A 143 16.40 24.69 -11.82
#